data_AF-A0A2A3LYJ6-F1
#
_entry.id   AF-A0A2A3LYJ6-F1
#
_cell.length_a   1.000
_cell.length_b   1.000
_cell.length_c   1.000
_cell.angle_alpha   90.00
_cell.angle_beta   90.00
_cell.angle_gamma   90.00
#
_symmetry.space_group_name_H-M   'P 1'
#
loop_
_entity.id
_entity.type
_entity.pdbx_description
1 polymer ?
#
loop_
_entity_poly.entity_id
_entity_poly.type
_entity_poly.pdbx_seq_one_letter_code
_entity_poly.pdbx_strand_id
1 'polypeptide(L)'
;MSGSWRFLLVLSLFAASIPFWPLQPQQPVAGEAATPWGANYFPNIPLLTQDGEKVHFFDDLIKDKVVAINFIFTGCSDSCPVETARLRQVQKILGDRVGKDIFLYSISIDPYNDTPATLKRYAEKFGIGPGWTLLTGEPADIEQLRRSLGLYIDGLENGRSKDHNLSLIIGNQATGRWMKASPFENPYILADRLGNSLHNWKQASAMANDYAQAPEVRAPSSGEQLFRTRCSFCHTLGNAEPGQPGIGPDLLGVTRQRDANWLTRWLKEPDQMLAQKDPLAMLLYEQYNRVAMPNMRLGDTEVSALMSYMEEETARLQTPLADKGNP
;
A
#
# COMPACT_ATOMS: atom_id res chain seq x y z
N MET A 1 59.48 56.37 -50.15
CA MET A 1 59.30 54.91 -50.08
C MET A 1 58.66 54.58 -48.74
N SER A 2 57.60 53.77 -48.76
CA SER A 2 56.84 53.17 -47.63
C SER A 2 56.39 54.12 -46.49
N GLY A 3 55.12 54.27 -46.13
CA GLY A 3 53.95 53.40 -46.22
C GLY A 3 53.23 53.53 -44.88
N SER A 4 52.21 54.40 -44.80
CA SER A 4 51.51 54.70 -43.55
C SER A 4 50.19 53.94 -43.49
N TRP A 5 50.11 53.04 -42.52
CA TRP A 5 48.99 52.13 -42.25
C TRP A 5 47.87 52.88 -41.52
N ARG A 6 46.64 52.83 -42.04
CA ARG A 6 45.42 53.11 -41.28
C ARG A 6 44.41 52.01 -41.56
N PHE A 7 44.18 51.15 -40.57
CA PHE A 7 43.14 50.12 -40.58
C PHE A 7 41.75 50.80 -40.60
N LEU A 8 40.96 50.52 -41.63
CA LEU A 8 39.52 50.72 -41.62
C LEU A 8 38.85 49.41 -41.19
N LEU A 9 38.19 49.43 -40.04
CA LEU A 9 37.30 48.36 -39.57
C LEU A 9 36.07 48.31 -40.48
N VAL A 10 35.95 47.26 -41.30
CA VAL A 10 34.71 46.91 -42.00
C VAL A 10 33.89 46.05 -41.05
N LEU A 11 32.78 46.60 -40.55
CA LEU A 11 31.77 45.84 -39.81
C LEU A 11 30.97 45.00 -40.82
N SER A 12 31.28 43.71 -40.92
CA SER A 12 30.48 42.74 -41.69
C SER A 12 29.23 42.35 -40.89
N LEU A 13 28.07 42.89 -41.27
CA LEU A 13 26.76 42.42 -40.83
C LEU A 13 26.50 41.01 -41.40
N PHE A 14 26.69 39.97 -40.59
CA PHE A 14 26.16 38.64 -40.87
C PHE A 14 24.66 38.64 -40.57
N ALA A 15 23.84 38.79 -41.61
CA ALA A 15 22.43 38.46 -41.55
C ALA A 15 22.29 36.93 -41.47
N ALA A 16 22.13 36.40 -40.26
CA ALA A 16 21.80 34.99 -40.06
C ALA A 16 20.35 34.74 -40.52
N SER A 17 20.19 34.28 -41.75
CA SER A 17 18.93 33.76 -42.26
C SER A 17 18.61 32.44 -41.54
N ILE A 18 17.74 32.49 -40.54
CA ILE A 18 17.19 31.31 -39.87
C ILE A 18 16.32 30.59 -40.93
N PRO A 19 16.63 29.35 -41.32
CA PRO A 19 15.76 28.60 -42.22
C PRO A 19 14.43 28.36 -41.50
N PHE A 20 13.37 28.94 -42.04
CA PHE A 20 11.99 28.71 -41.62
C PHE A 20 11.63 27.28 -42.06
N TRP A 21 11.95 26.30 -41.21
CA TRP A 21 11.42 24.95 -41.37
C TRP A 21 9.93 25.02 -41.04
N PRO A 22 9.01 24.79 -41.99
CA PRO A 22 7.60 24.74 -41.65
C PRO A 22 7.41 23.59 -40.67
N LEU A 23 6.89 23.91 -39.48
CA LEU A 23 6.43 22.92 -38.51
C LEU A 23 5.42 22.04 -39.24
N GLN A 24 5.84 20.82 -39.58
CA GLN A 24 4.96 19.81 -40.13
C GLN A 24 3.88 19.59 -39.07
N PRO A 25 2.57 19.69 -39.42
CA PRO A 25 1.52 19.38 -38.47
C PRO A 25 1.81 17.99 -37.90
N GLN A 26 1.95 17.90 -36.58
CA GLN A 26 2.11 16.61 -35.91
C GLN A 26 0.99 15.71 -36.42
N GLN A 27 1.37 14.61 -37.10
CA GLN A 27 0.41 13.59 -37.41
C GLN A 27 -0.28 13.21 -36.10
N PRO A 28 -1.63 13.10 -36.07
CA PRO A 28 -2.30 12.60 -34.89
C PRO A 28 -1.63 11.27 -34.53
N VAL A 29 -1.07 11.21 -33.32
CA VAL A 29 -0.49 9.98 -32.80
C VAL A 29 -1.56 8.93 -32.99
N ALA A 30 -1.25 7.88 -33.76
CA ALA A 30 -2.16 6.78 -34.01
C ALA A 30 -2.83 6.39 -32.68
N GLY A 31 -4.16 6.29 -32.69
CA GLY A 31 -4.96 6.02 -31.49
C GLY A 31 -4.31 4.90 -30.67
N GLU A 32 -4.23 5.14 -29.36
CA GLU A 32 -3.70 4.23 -28.32
C GLU A 32 -3.68 2.79 -28.83
N ALA A 33 -2.50 2.31 -29.23
CA ALA A 33 -2.36 0.94 -29.73
C ALA A 33 -2.97 0.01 -28.69
N ALA A 34 -3.96 -0.79 -29.10
CA ALA A 34 -4.69 -1.67 -28.20
C ALA A 34 -3.71 -2.45 -27.33
N THR A 35 -3.77 -2.23 -26.02
CA THR A 35 -2.90 -2.89 -25.04
C THR A 35 -2.97 -4.41 -25.23
N PRO A 36 -1.84 -5.15 -25.15
CA PRO A 36 -1.86 -6.61 -25.15
C PRO A 36 -2.63 -7.17 -23.94
N TRP A 37 -2.82 -6.35 -22.91
CA TRP A 37 -3.55 -6.65 -21.67
C TRP A 37 -5.04 -6.29 -21.78
N GLY A 38 -5.69 -6.78 -22.84
CA GLY A 38 -7.13 -6.58 -23.11
C GLY A 38 -7.99 -7.79 -22.77
N ALA A 39 -9.23 -7.80 -23.28
CA ALA A 39 -10.20 -8.90 -23.07
C ALA A 39 -9.73 -10.27 -23.57
N ASN A 40 -8.76 -10.29 -24.50
CA ASN A 40 -8.16 -11.53 -25.01
C ASN A 40 -7.12 -12.12 -24.04
N TYR A 41 -6.60 -11.32 -23.10
CA TYR A 41 -5.60 -11.77 -22.13
C TYR A 41 -6.22 -12.08 -20.77
N PHE A 42 -6.96 -11.13 -20.21
CA PHE A 42 -7.61 -11.31 -18.91
C PHE A 42 -8.96 -12.01 -19.08
N PRO A 43 -9.23 -13.09 -18.34
CA PRO A 43 -10.46 -13.82 -18.48
C PRO A 43 -11.62 -13.02 -17.87
N ASN A 44 -12.77 -12.98 -18.53
CA ASN A 44 -13.93 -12.22 -18.07
C ASN A 44 -14.83 -13.07 -17.15
N ILE A 45 -14.23 -13.56 -16.08
CA ILE A 45 -14.80 -14.55 -15.17
C ILE A 45 -15.88 -13.93 -14.28
N PRO A 46 -17.03 -14.60 -14.05
CA PRO A 46 -18.03 -14.14 -13.10
C PRO A 46 -17.54 -14.31 -11.65
N LEU A 47 -17.72 -13.27 -10.84
CA LEU A 47 -17.39 -13.23 -9.42
C LEU A 47 -18.57 -12.68 -8.63
N LEU A 48 -18.53 -12.87 -7.31
CA LEU A 48 -19.47 -12.32 -6.34
C LEU A 48 -18.76 -11.33 -5.42
N THR A 49 -19.33 -10.15 -5.24
CA THR A 49 -18.85 -9.17 -4.26
C THR A 49 -19.27 -9.55 -2.83
N GLN A 50 -18.74 -8.86 -1.83
CA GLN A 50 -19.16 -9.01 -0.43
C GLN A 50 -20.65 -8.69 -0.20
N ASP A 51 -21.27 -7.94 -1.11
CA ASP A 51 -22.69 -7.59 -1.06
C ASP A 51 -23.57 -8.57 -1.86
N GLY A 52 -22.97 -9.60 -2.46
CA GLY A 52 -23.67 -10.64 -3.22
C GLY A 52 -23.98 -10.25 -4.67
N GLU A 53 -23.39 -9.15 -5.16
CA GLU A 53 -23.56 -8.72 -6.55
C GLU A 53 -22.69 -9.55 -7.48
N LYS A 54 -23.25 -9.92 -8.64
CA LYS A 54 -22.50 -10.59 -9.71
C LYS A 54 -21.77 -9.56 -10.56
N VAL A 55 -20.47 -9.76 -10.74
CA VAL A 55 -19.59 -8.91 -11.55
C VAL A 55 -18.72 -9.77 -12.44
N HIS A 56 -18.24 -9.24 -13.56
CA HIS A 56 -17.30 -9.90 -14.44
C HIS A 56 -15.91 -9.26 -14.31
N PHE A 57 -14.88 -10.08 -14.17
CA PHE A 57 -13.53 -9.61 -13.84
C PHE A 57 -13.01 -8.55 -14.81
N PHE A 58 -13.10 -8.79 -16.13
CA PHE A 58 -12.56 -7.84 -17.09
C PHE A 58 -13.43 -6.59 -17.18
N ASP A 59 -14.71 -6.75 -17.53
CA ASP A 59 -15.59 -5.64 -17.87
C ASP A 59 -15.90 -4.74 -16.67
N ASP A 60 -16.17 -5.33 -15.50
CA ASP A 60 -16.63 -4.58 -14.33
C ASP A 60 -15.49 -4.17 -13.40
N LEU A 61 -14.41 -4.96 -13.32
CA LEU A 61 -13.36 -4.72 -12.29
C LEU A 61 -12.13 -4.01 -12.83
N ILE A 62 -11.62 -4.35 -14.02
CA ILE A 62 -10.30 -3.86 -14.46
C ILE A 62 -10.30 -2.99 -15.72
N LYS A 63 -11.31 -3.12 -16.59
CA LYS A 63 -11.39 -2.33 -17.81
C LYS A 63 -11.43 -0.83 -17.49
N ASP A 64 -10.55 -0.06 -18.15
CA ASP A 64 -10.42 1.39 -18.00
C ASP A 64 -10.14 1.87 -16.55
N LYS A 65 -9.66 0.99 -15.67
CA LYS A 65 -9.43 1.27 -14.24
C LYS A 65 -7.96 1.12 -13.84
N VAL A 66 -7.59 1.83 -12.77
CA VAL A 66 -6.38 1.52 -11.99
C VAL A 66 -6.77 0.63 -10.82
N VAL A 67 -6.10 -0.50 -10.69
CA VAL A 67 -6.49 -1.55 -9.75
C VAL A 67 -5.32 -2.04 -8.93
N ALA A 68 -5.56 -2.38 -7.68
CA ALA A 68 -4.68 -3.23 -6.88
C ALA A 68 -5.42 -4.50 -6.50
N ILE A 69 -4.83 -5.66 -6.77
CA ILE A 69 -5.46 -6.98 -6.62
C ILE A 69 -4.56 -7.85 -5.75
N ASN A 70 -5.05 -8.29 -4.61
CA ASN A 70 -4.44 -9.37 -3.84
C ASN A 70 -5.39 -10.55 -3.69
N PHE A 71 -4.81 -11.71 -3.38
CA PHE A 71 -5.56 -12.92 -3.06
C PHE A 71 -5.43 -13.18 -1.56
N ILE A 72 -6.55 -13.46 -0.90
CA ILE A 72 -6.61 -13.65 0.57
C ILE A 72 -7.47 -14.86 0.91
N PHE A 73 -7.51 -15.24 2.17
CA PHE A 73 -8.63 -16.01 2.73
C PHE A 73 -8.93 -15.53 4.14
N THR A 74 -10.21 -15.39 4.50
CA THR A 74 -10.58 -14.67 5.74
C THR A 74 -10.19 -15.40 7.02
N GLY A 75 -9.97 -16.73 6.92
CA GLY A 75 -9.51 -17.57 8.02
C GLY A 75 -8.00 -17.51 8.29
N CYS A 76 -7.22 -16.71 7.56
CA CYS A 76 -5.79 -16.58 7.78
C CYS A 76 -5.50 -15.80 9.07
N SER A 77 -4.68 -16.37 9.95
CA SER A 77 -4.27 -15.75 11.22
C SER A 77 -2.87 -15.14 11.19
N ASP A 78 -2.22 -15.08 10.02
CA ASP A 78 -0.82 -14.64 9.88
C ASP A 78 -0.71 -13.41 8.96
N SER A 79 -0.44 -13.60 7.66
CA SER A 79 -0.13 -12.50 6.74
C SER A 79 -1.34 -11.67 6.29
N CYS A 80 -2.48 -12.27 6.00
CA CYS A 80 -3.62 -11.56 5.40
C CYS A 80 -4.14 -10.39 6.27
N PRO A 81 -4.25 -10.53 7.61
CA PRO A 81 -4.58 -9.39 8.48
C PRO A 81 -3.59 -8.22 8.35
N VAL A 82 -2.30 -8.52 8.24
CA VAL A 82 -1.23 -7.51 8.12
C VAL A 82 -1.29 -6.81 6.76
N GLU A 83 -1.49 -7.57 5.67
CA GLU A 83 -1.70 -7.00 4.33
C GLU A 83 -2.92 -6.09 4.29
N THR A 84 -4.02 -6.54 4.90
CA THR A 84 -5.27 -5.77 4.97
C THR A 84 -5.05 -4.47 5.71
N ALA A 85 -4.35 -4.50 6.86
CA ALA A 85 -4.02 -3.29 7.60
C ALA A 85 -3.13 -2.33 6.80
N ARG A 86 -2.15 -2.83 6.05
CA ARG A 86 -1.30 -1.99 5.18
C ARG A 86 -2.10 -1.37 4.03
N LEU A 87 -2.95 -2.13 3.35
CA LEU A 87 -3.80 -1.61 2.28
C LEU A 87 -4.85 -0.62 2.80
N ARG A 88 -5.30 -0.72 4.06
CA ARG A 88 -6.12 0.31 4.71
C ARG A 88 -5.38 1.65 4.84
N GLN A 89 -4.09 1.63 5.12
CA GLN A 89 -3.27 2.85 5.11
C GLN A 89 -3.17 3.44 3.70
N VAL A 90 -3.00 2.61 2.67
CA VAL A 90 -3.00 3.04 1.27
C VAL A 90 -4.35 3.65 0.88
N GLN A 91 -5.46 3.01 1.25
CA GLN A 91 -6.82 3.53 1.03
C GLN A 91 -6.98 4.91 1.66
N LYS A 92 -6.47 5.11 2.88
CA LYS A 92 -6.50 6.40 3.56
C LYS A 92 -5.67 7.47 2.85
N ILE A 93 -4.45 7.15 2.42
CA ILE A 93 -3.56 8.08 1.71
C ILE A 93 -4.16 8.51 0.36
N LEU A 94 -4.77 7.57 -0.37
CA LEU A 94 -5.43 7.85 -1.65
C LEU A 94 -6.77 8.59 -1.48
N GLY A 95 -7.42 8.43 -0.33
CA GLY A 95 -8.66 9.12 0.02
C GLY A 95 -9.75 8.94 -1.04
N ASP A 96 -10.35 10.06 -1.44
CA ASP A 96 -11.46 10.13 -2.39
C ASP A 96 -11.18 9.57 -3.80
N ARG A 97 -9.92 9.27 -4.13
CA ARG A 97 -9.55 8.60 -5.39
C ARG A 97 -10.01 7.16 -5.41
N VAL A 98 -10.07 6.51 -4.24
CA VAL A 98 -10.49 5.12 -4.12
C VAL A 98 -12.00 5.02 -4.38
N GLY A 99 -12.39 4.23 -5.38
CA GLY A 99 -13.76 4.12 -5.87
C GLY A 99 -14.14 5.08 -7.00
N LYS A 100 -13.23 5.99 -7.41
CA LYS A 100 -13.44 6.86 -8.58
C LYS A 100 -12.59 6.42 -9.75
N ASP A 101 -11.27 6.48 -9.59
CA ASP A 101 -10.31 6.11 -10.63
C ASP A 101 -9.31 5.05 -10.17
N ILE A 102 -9.22 4.80 -8.87
CA ILE A 102 -8.43 3.72 -8.26
C ILE A 102 -9.35 2.76 -7.52
N PHE A 103 -9.15 1.46 -7.70
CA PHE A 103 -9.97 0.42 -7.07
C PHE A 103 -9.09 -0.63 -6.41
N LEU A 104 -9.50 -1.11 -5.24
CA LEU A 104 -8.81 -2.17 -4.51
C LEU A 104 -9.67 -3.43 -4.53
N TYR A 105 -9.05 -4.59 -4.79
CA TYR A 105 -9.73 -5.86 -4.86
C TYR A 105 -9.00 -6.91 -4.04
N SER A 106 -9.71 -7.57 -3.13
CA SER A 106 -9.20 -8.73 -2.40
C SER A 106 -10.04 -9.94 -2.73
N ILE A 107 -9.44 -10.91 -3.43
CA ILE A 107 -10.14 -12.06 -4.00
C ILE A 107 -9.86 -13.28 -3.12
N SER A 108 -10.91 -13.95 -2.65
CA SER A 108 -10.74 -15.14 -1.81
C SER A 108 -10.20 -16.33 -2.60
N ILE A 109 -9.26 -17.06 -2.01
CA ILE A 109 -8.80 -18.38 -2.48
C ILE A 109 -9.53 -19.55 -1.80
N ASP A 110 -10.40 -19.27 -0.82
CA ASP A 110 -11.17 -20.26 -0.07
C ASP A 110 -12.68 -20.03 -0.22
N PRO A 111 -13.22 -20.13 -1.46
CA PRO A 111 -14.61 -19.76 -1.74
C PRO A 111 -15.65 -20.63 -1.02
N TYR A 112 -15.26 -21.81 -0.53
CA TYR A 112 -16.14 -22.67 0.26
C TYR A 112 -16.48 -22.09 1.64
N ASN A 113 -15.56 -21.30 2.22
CA ASN A 113 -15.72 -20.69 3.55
C ASN A 113 -15.98 -19.18 3.45
N ASP A 114 -15.38 -18.53 2.46
CA ASP A 114 -15.45 -17.09 2.22
C ASP A 114 -16.67 -16.73 1.34
N THR A 115 -17.86 -16.97 1.90
CA THR A 115 -19.13 -16.51 1.32
C THR A 115 -19.20 -14.97 1.30
N PRO A 116 -20.07 -14.33 0.49
CA PRO A 116 -20.28 -12.88 0.54
C PRO A 116 -20.51 -12.34 1.95
N ALA A 117 -21.32 -13.02 2.75
CA ALA A 117 -21.56 -12.64 4.14
C ALA A 117 -20.30 -12.73 5.02
N THR A 118 -19.43 -13.72 4.80
CA THR A 118 -18.13 -13.84 5.48
C THR A 118 -17.20 -12.69 5.08
N LEU A 119 -17.11 -12.41 3.78
CA LEU A 119 -16.31 -11.30 3.26
C LEU A 119 -16.80 -9.95 3.78
N LYS A 120 -18.11 -9.74 3.88
CA LYS A 120 -18.69 -8.52 4.42
C LYS A 120 -18.31 -8.30 5.89
N ARG A 121 -18.40 -9.34 6.71
CA ARG A 121 -17.93 -9.29 8.11
C ARG A 121 -16.43 -9.02 8.19
N TYR A 122 -15.63 -9.58 7.29
CA TYR A 122 -14.20 -9.29 7.23
C TYR A 122 -13.95 -7.81 6.85
N ALA A 123 -14.68 -7.27 5.87
CA ALA A 123 -14.60 -5.86 5.50
C ALA A 123 -14.94 -4.93 6.67
N GLU A 124 -16.04 -5.19 7.37
CA GLU A 124 -16.46 -4.46 8.57
C GLU A 124 -15.40 -4.56 9.68
N LYS A 125 -14.83 -5.76 9.89
CA LYS A 125 -13.80 -6.03 10.89
C LYS A 125 -12.56 -5.14 10.72
N PHE A 126 -12.08 -5.00 9.50
CA PHE A 126 -10.92 -4.16 9.17
C PHE A 126 -11.29 -2.72 8.79
N GLY A 127 -12.58 -2.38 8.84
CA GLY A 127 -13.12 -1.07 8.48
C GLY A 127 -13.00 -0.72 7.00
N ILE A 128 -12.83 -1.70 6.12
CA ILE A 128 -12.62 -1.52 4.67
C ILE A 128 -13.68 -0.56 4.09
N GLY A 129 -13.21 0.55 3.52
CA GLY A 129 -14.05 1.63 3.03
C GLY A 129 -14.47 1.47 1.56
N PRO A 130 -15.26 2.41 1.03
CA PRO A 130 -15.68 2.43 -0.36
C PRO A 130 -14.52 2.32 -1.36
N GLY A 131 -14.82 1.73 -2.54
CA GLY A 131 -13.86 1.50 -3.60
C GLY A 131 -12.87 0.35 -3.36
N TRP A 132 -13.00 -0.35 -2.22
CA TRP A 132 -12.34 -1.63 -1.98
C TRP A 132 -13.38 -2.74 -1.89
N THR A 133 -13.36 -3.66 -2.85
CA THR A 133 -14.31 -4.76 -2.97
C THR A 133 -13.64 -6.09 -2.63
N LEU A 134 -14.32 -6.91 -1.83
CA LEU A 134 -13.90 -8.28 -1.54
C LEU A 134 -14.72 -9.23 -2.41
N LEU A 135 -14.04 -10.19 -3.02
CA LEU A 135 -14.63 -11.02 -4.07
C LEU A 135 -14.46 -12.51 -3.75
N THR A 136 -15.45 -13.30 -4.15
CA THR A 136 -15.40 -14.77 -4.15
C THR A 136 -15.99 -15.30 -5.46
N GLY A 137 -15.88 -16.60 -5.72
CA GLY A 137 -16.33 -17.19 -6.98
C GLY A 137 -16.13 -18.71 -7.01
N GLU A 138 -16.28 -19.31 -8.18
CA GLU A 138 -16.04 -20.75 -8.33
C GLU A 138 -14.55 -21.08 -8.15
N PRO A 139 -14.19 -22.19 -7.50
CA PRO A 139 -12.78 -22.54 -7.24
C PRO A 139 -11.91 -22.57 -8.51
N ALA A 140 -12.42 -23.13 -9.61
CA ALA A 140 -11.72 -23.23 -10.88
C ALA A 140 -11.47 -21.85 -11.52
N ASP A 141 -12.45 -20.95 -11.37
CA ASP A 141 -12.41 -19.58 -11.84
C ASP A 141 -11.37 -18.74 -11.08
N ILE A 142 -11.33 -18.90 -9.75
CA ILE A 142 -10.30 -18.26 -8.90
C ILE A 142 -8.90 -18.77 -9.25
N GLU A 143 -8.74 -20.07 -9.49
CA GLU A 143 -7.46 -20.62 -9.93
C GLU A 143 -7.02 -20.06 -11.29
N GLN A 144 -7.93 -20.07 -12.28
CA GLN A 144 -7.64 -19.51 -13.60
C GLN A 144 -7.22 -18.05 -13.49
N LEU A 145 -7.92 -17.26 -12.68
CA LEU A 145 -7.60 -15.85 -12.49
C LEU A 145 -6.22 -15.65 -11.85
N ARG A 146 -5.85 -16.45 -10.83
CA ARG A 146 -4.51 -16.42 -10.23
C ARG A 146 -3.43 -16.74 -11.27
N ARG A 147 -3.66 -17.73 -12.14
CA ARG A 147 -2.71 -18.08 -13.22
C ARG A 147 -2.57 -16.93 -14.21
N SER A 148 -3.67 -16.33 -14.67
CA SER A 148 -3.67 -15.18 -15.58
C SER A 148 -2.99 -13.93 -14.99
N LEU A 149 -3.07 -13.73 -13.67
CA LEU A 149 -2.40 -12.63 -12.97
C LEU A 149 -0.94 -12.96 -12.58
N GLY A 150 -0.45 -14.17 -12.87
CA GLY A 150 0.89 -14.62 -12.50
C GLY A 150 1.09 -14.76 -10.99
N LEU A 151 0.01 -15.04 -10.25
CA LEU A 151 -0.07 -15.19 -8.80
C LEU A 151 -0.29 -16.64 -8.34
N TYR A 152 -0.08 -17.60 -9.24
CA TYR A 152 -0.19 -19.04 -8.94
C TYR A 152 1.21 -19.70 -9.00
N ILE A 153 1.53 -20.57 -8.04
CA ILE A 153 2.80 -21.30 -7.97
C ILE A 153 2.53 -22.81 -7.86
N ASP A 154 2.82 -23.57 -8.91
CA ASP A 154 2.60 -25.01 -8.88
C ASP A 154 3.32 -25.66 -7.68
N GLY A 155 2.58 -26.41 -6.87
CA GLY A 155 3.08 -27.11 -5.69
C GLY A 155 2.83 -26.40 -4.35
N LEU A 156 2.71 -25.06 -4.33
CA LEU A 156 2.28 -24.32 -3.13
C LEU A 156 0.75 -24.34 -3.04
N GLU A 157 0.05 -23.93 -4.09
CA GLU A 157 -1.41 -23.86 -4.12
C GLU A 157 -2.07 -25.17 -4.63
N ASN A 158 -1.60 -26.33 -4.14
CA ASN A 158 -2.02 -27.68 -4.59
C ASN A 158 -3.27 -28.25 -3.88
N GLY A 159 -4.00 -27.41 -3.14
CA GLY A 159 -5.20 -27.79 -2.37
C GLY A 159 -4.93 -28.57 -1.08
N ARG A 160 -3.66 -28.85 -0.73
CA ARG A 160 -3.29 -29.53 0.53
C ARG A 160 -2.86 -28.56 1.64
N SER A 161 -2.29 -27.41 1.30
CA SER A 161 -2.07 -26.31 2.23
C SER A 161 -2.83 -25.06 1.78
N LYS A 162 -3.13 -24.16 2.72
CA LYS A 162 -3.67 -22.83 2.43
C LYS A 162 -2.55 -21.81 2.14
N ASP A 163 -1.33 -22.29 1.89
CA ASP A 163 -0.23 -21.43 1.49
C ASP A 163 -0.52 -20.86 0.11
N HIS A 164 -0.23 -19.57 -0.08
CA HIS A 164 -0.36 -18.93 -1.37
C HIS A 164 0.62 -17.79 -1.55
N ASN A 165 0.79 -17.38 -2.79
CA ASN A 165 1.52 -16.18 -3.15
C ASN A 165 0.91 -14.93 -2.48
N LEU A 166 1.71 -14.22 -1.68
CA LEU A 166 1.37 -12.96 -1.00
C LEU A 166 1.71 -11.72 -1.85
N SER A 167 1.84 -11.86 -3.16
CA SER A 167 2.13 -10.72 -4.04
C SER A 167 0.85 -9.95 -4.34
N LEU A 168 0.99 -8.62 -4.41
CA LEU A 168 -0.02 -7.70 -4.90
C LEU A 168 0.21 -7.48 -6.39
N ILE A 169 -0.84 -7.48 -7.20
CA ILE A 169 -0.77 -7.01 -8.59
C ILE A 169 -1.37 -5.62 -8.65
N ILE A 170 -0.63 -4.66 -9.18
CA ILE A 170 -1.17 -3.35 -9.51
C ILE A 170 -1.14 -3.14 -11.01
N GLY A 171 -2.16 -2.48 -11.54
CA GLY A 171 -2.21 -2.23 -12.97
C GLY A 171 -3.18 -1.16 -13.39
N ASN A 172 -2.96 -0.65 -14.60
CA ASN A 172 -3.85 0.24 -15.31
C ASN A 172 -4.10 -0.36 -16.69
N GLN A 173 -5.32 -0.87 -16.89
CA GLN A 173 -5.69 -1.57 -18.12
C GLN A 173 -5.59 -0.65 -19.34
N ALA A 174 -6.08 0.58 -19.27
CA ALA A 174 -6.05 1.55 -20.38
C ALA A 174 -4.62 1.83 -20.89
N THR A 175 -3.65 1.92 -19.97
CA THR A 175 -2.23 2.15 -20.32
C THR A 175 -1.45 0.87 -20.62
N GLY A 176 -2.02 -0.31 -20.32
CA GLY A 176 -1.33 -1.59 -20.38
C GLY A 176 -0.19 -1.76 -19.38
N ARG A 177 -0.12 -0.94 -18.33
CA ARG A 177 0.93 -1.06 -17.29
C ARG A 177 0.47 -1.99 -16.19
N TRP A 178 1.21 -3.07 -15.97
CA TRP A 178 0.97 -4.05 -14.92
C TRP A 178 2.28 -4.41 -14.25
N MET A 179 2.28 -4.53 -12.92
CA MET A 179 3.47 -4.92 -12.16
C MET A 179 3.09 -5.67 -10.88
N LYS A 180 4.00 -6.57 -10.47
CA LYS A 180 3.98 -7.13 -9.12
C LYS A 180 4.47 -6.06 -8.13
N ALA A 181 3.78 -5.98 -7.00
CA ALA A 181 4.11 -5.17 -5.85
C ALA A 181 4.04 -6.04 -4.58
N SER A 182 4.57 -5.52 -3.49
CA SER A 182 4.41 -6.16 -2.18
C SER A 182 3.25 -5.48 -1.43
N PRO A 183 2.30 -6.25 -0.86
CA PRO A 183 1.29 -5.67 0.02
C PRO A 183 1.88 -5.14 1.33
N PHE A 184 3.17 -5.43 1.62
CA PHE A 184 3.90 -4.92 2.78
C PHE A 184 4.77 -3.68 2.46
N GLU A 185 4.75 -3.20 1.22
CA GLU A 185 5.51 -2.02 0.82
C GLU A 185 5.11 -0.77 1.63
N ASN A 186 5.99 0.23 1.66
CA ASN A 186 5.67 1.53 2.23
C ASN A 186 4.37 2.08 1.60
N PRO A 187 3.35 2.43 2.40
CA PRO A 187 2.03 2.76 1.87
C PRO A 187 2.04 4.02 1.01
N TYR A 188 2.95 4.97 1.26
CA TYR A 188 3.10 6.16 0.43
C TYR A 188 3.66 5.84 -0.95
N ILE A 189 4.60 4.89 -1.04
CA ILE A 189 5.16 4.44 -2.32
C ILE A 189 4.10 3.71 -3.13
N LEU A 190 3.33 2.83 -2.49
CA LEU A 190 2.24 2.12 -3.16
C LEU A 190 1.12 3.08 -3.60
N ALA A 191 0.75 4.05 -2.76
CA ALA A 191 -0.21 5.09 -3.11
C ALA A 191 0.30 5.97 -4.28
N ASP A 192 1.57 6.36 -4.30
CA ASP A 192 2.16 7.10 -5.42
C ASP A 192 2.14 6.28 -6.72
N ARG A 193 2.44 4.98 -6.65
CA ARG A 193 2.38 4.12 -7.83
C ARG A 193 0.96 4.05 -8.40
N LEU A 194 -0.04 3.87 -7.54
CA LEU A 194 -1.44 3.81 -7.93
C LEU A 194 -1.95 5.17 -8.45
N GLY A 195 -1.67 6.26 -7.74
CA GLY A 195 -2.20 7.59 -8.05
C GLY A 195 -1.47 8.34 -9.16
N ASN A 196 -0.18 8.06 -9.40
CA ASN A 196 0.67 8.83 -10.31
C ASN A 196 1.34 7.94 -11.37
N SER A 197 2.17 6.98 -10.96
CA SER A 197 3.04 6.23 -11.90
C SER A 197 2.24 5.41 -12.92
N LEU A 198 1.15 4.77 -12.48
CA LEU A 198 0.26 3.99 -13.35
C LEU A 198 -0.62 4.88 -14.24
N HIS A 199 -0.72 6.17 -13.98
CA HIS A 199 -1.42 7.15 -14.82
C HIS A 199 -0.50 7.83 -15.85
N ASN A 200 0.68 7.26 -16.16
CA ASN A 200 1.68 7.87 -17.06
C ASN A 200 2.14 9.26 -16.61
N TRP A 201 2.07 9.60 -15.32
CA TRP A 201 2.33 10.96 -14.82
C TRP A 201 1.46 12.05 -15.51
N LYS A 202 0.35 11.66 -16.15
CA LYS A 202 -0.57 12.60 -16.81
C LYS A 202 -1.30 13.50 -15.80
N GLN A 203 -1.31 13.11 -14.53
CA GLN A 203 -1.76 13.95 -13.43
C GLN A 203 -0.53 14.62 -12.81
N ALA A 204 -0.53 15.95 -12.80
CA ALA A 204 0.51 16.70 -12.09
C ALA A 204 0.43 16.37 -10.60
N SER A 205 1.59 16.13 -9.97
CA SER A 205 1.64 16.02 -8.51
C SER A 205 1.06 17.28 -7.89
N ALA A 206 0.05 17.13 -7.04
CA ALA A 206 -0.50 18.25 -6.27
C ALA A 206 0.46 18.74 -5.18
N MET A 207 1.54 17.98 -4.90
CA MET A 207 2.53 18.33 -3.89
C MET A 207 3.67 19.15 -4.50
N ALA A 208 3.69 20.44 -4.18
CA ALA A 208 4.84 21.32 -4.41
C ALA A 208 5.90 21.07 -3.32
N ASN A 209 6.61 19.95 -3.40
CA ASN A 209 7.69 19.66 -2.46
C ASN A 209 8.97 20.36 -2.91
N ASP A 210 9.56 21.17 -2.03
CA ASP A 210 10.85 21.80 -2.22
C ASP A 210 11.96 20.91 -1.63
N TYR A 211 13.04 20.69 -2.38
CA TYR A 211 14.22 19.98 -1.89
C TYR A 211 14.84 20.64 -0.66
N ALA A 212 14.71 21.97 -0.50
CA ALA A 212 15.18 22.67 0.68
C ALA A 212 14.42 22.27 1.97
N GLN A 213 13.24 21.66 1.83
CA GLN A 213 12.41 21.17 2.93
C GLN A 213 12.56 19.65 3.14
N ALA A 214 13.47 19.00 2.43
CA ALA A 214 13.69 17.56 2.59
C ALA A 214 14.20 17.26 4.01
N PRO A 215 13.58 16.31 4.73
CA PRO A 215 14.03 15.96 6.07
C PRO A 215 15.42 15.32 6.04
N GLU A 216 16.24 15.62 7.04
CA GLU A 216 17.52 14.91 7.22
C GLU A 216 17.28 13.42 7.48
N VAL A 217 17.92 12.58 6.66
CA VAL A 217 17.80 11.13 6.79
C VAL A 217 18.80 10.64 7.84
N ARG A 218 18.30 10.20 8.99
CA ARG A 218 19.11 9.47 9.97
C ARG A 218 18.99 7.97 9.80
N ALA A 219 20.02 7.24 10.23
CA ALA A 219 19.92 5.80 10.38
C ALA A 219 18.88 5.47 11.47
N PRO A 220 17.87 4.63 11.18
CA PRO A 220 16.91 4.19 12.19
C PRO A 220 17.58 3.23 13.18
N SER A 221 17.19 3.29 14.46
CA SER A 221 17.61 2.29 15.44
C SER A 221 17.01 0.92 15.07
N SER A 222 17.56 -0.17 15.62
CA SER A 222 17.00 -1.50 15.38
C SER A 222 15.53 -1.58 15.81
N GLY A 223 15.16 -0.94 16.92
CA GLY A 223 13.77 -0.85 17.39
C GLY A 223 12.87 -0.10 16.42
N GLU A 224 13.33 1.03 15.87
CA GLU A 224 12.58 1.76 14.85
C GLU A 224 12.39 0.94 13.57
N GLN A 225 13.45 0.27 13.10
CA GLN A 225 13.36 -0.60 11.93
C GLN A 225 12.33 -1.70 12.14
N LEU A 226 12.36 -2.37 13.30
CA LEU A 226 11.38 -3.39 13.67
C LEU A 226 9.96 -2.81 13.70
N PHE A 227 9.76 -1.65 14.34
CA PHE A 227 8.45 -1.02 14.40
C PHE A 227 7.92 -0.69 13.00
N ARG A 228 8.74 -0.08 12.14
CA ARG A 228 8.37 0.30 10.77
C ARG A 228 8.04 -0.90 9.90
N THR A 229 8.73 -2.02 10.08
CA THR A 229 8.59 -3.22 9.23
C THR A 229 7.65 -4.28 9.78
N ARG A 230 7.25 -4.22 11.06
CA ARG A 230 6.42 -5.24 11.71
C ARG A 230 5.18 -4.70 12.42
N CYS A 231 5.25 -3.50 13.01
CA CYS A 231 4.19 -2.98 13.88
C CYS A 231 3.36 -1.88 13.20
N SER A 232 3.98 -1.06 12.36
CA SER A 232 3.39 0.14 11.77
C SER A 232 2.24 -0.15 10.80
N PHE A 233 1.99 -1.41 10.44
CA PHE A 233 0.82 -1.81 9.65
C PHE A 233 -0.48 -1.58 10.42
N CYS A 234 -0.46 -1.84 11.72
CA CYS A 234 -1.65 -1.81 12.58
C CYS A 234 -1.58 -0.72 13.64
N HIS A 235 -0.37 -0.37 14.09
CA HIS A 235 -0.13 0.56 15.19
C HIS A 235 0.42 1.90 14.71
N THR A 236 0.06 2.94 15.44
CA THR A 236 0.64 4.28 15.37
C THR A 236 1.49 4.55 16.60
N LEU A 237 2.32 5.60 16.55
CA LEU A 237 3.16 6.01 17.68
C LEU A 237 3.11 7.53 17.79
N GLY A 238 2.03 8.04 18.38
CA GLY A 238 1.76 9.46 18.59
C GLY A 238 1.18 10.19 17.37
N ASN A 239 0.77 9.44 16.35
CA ASN A 239 0.20 9.97 15.10
C ASN A 239 -1.16 9.35 14.74
N ALA A 240 -1.86 8.76 15.72
CA ALA A 240 -3.25 8.37 15.54
C ALA A 240 -4.13 9.59 15.22
N GLU A 241 -5.05 9.42 14.27
CA GLU A 241 -6.02 10.47 13.97
C GLU A 241 -7.14 10.50 15.01
N PRO A 242 -7.49 11.70 15.53
CA PRO A 242 -8.59 11.83 16.47
C PRO A 242 -9.90 11.29 15.92
N GLY A 243 -10.61 10.49 16.71
CA GLY A 243 -11.94 9.99 16.37
C GLY A 243 -12.01 8.86 15.35
N GLN A 244 -10.87 8.37 14.83
CA GLN A 244 -10.81 7.17 13.99
C GLN A 244 -10.04 6.06 14.72
N PRO A 245 -10.72 4.99 15.19
CA PRO A 245 -10.05 3.83 15.74
C PRO A 245 -9.17 3.19 14.65
N GLY A 246 -7.87 3.05 14.93
CA GLY A 246 -6.96 2.28 14.08
C GLY A 246 -7.26 0.78 14.14
N ILE A 247 -6.56 -0.01 13.32
CA ILE A 247 -6.60 -1.48 13.42
C ILE A 247 -6.08 -1.94 14.79
N GLY A 248 -5.00 -1.32 15.26
CA GLY A 248 -4.49 -1.46 16.62
C GLY A 248 -4.43 -0.11 17.34
N PRO A 249 -4.16 -0.13 18.67
CA PRO A 249 -3.95 1.07 19.47
C PRO A 249 -2.77 1.90 18.98
N ASP A 250 -2.85 3.21 19.26
CA ASP A 250 -1.66 4.06 19.32
C ASP A 250 -0.80 3.63 20.52
N LEU A 251 0.50 3.47 20.29
CA LEU A 251 1.43 2.96 21.30
C LEU A 251 2.17 4.05 22.06
N LEU A 252 1.83 5.33 21.88
CA LEU A 252 2.46 6.43 22.62
C LEU A 252 2.26 6.26 24.12
N GLY A 253 3.35 6.13 24.87
CA GLY A 253 3.33 5.92 26.32
C GLY A 253 2.99 4.51 26.76
N VAL A 254 2.89 3.52 25.86
CA VAL A 254 2.52 2.15 26.22
C VAL A 254 3.49 1.53 27.23
N THR A 255 4.78 1.84 27.10
CA THR A 255 5.88 1.40 27.98
C THR A 255 5.76 1.95 29.40
N ARG A 256 5.06 3.08 29.58
CA ARG A 256 4.80 3.71 30.88
C ARG A 256 3.48 3.26 31.52
N GLN A 257 2.53 2.82 30.69
CA GLN A 257 1.17 2.47 31.11
C GLN A 257 0.97 0.98 31.39
N ARG A 258 1.87 0.12 30.92
CA ARG A 258 1.72 -1.34 31.00
C ARG A 258 2.85 -1.96 31.80
N ASP A 259 2.53 -3.03 32.50
CA ASP A 259 3.53 -3.87 33.15
C ASP A 259 4.52 -4.40 32.10
N ALA A 260 5.81 -4.27 32.39
CA ALA A 260 6.87 -4.60 31.44
C ALA A 260 6.91 -6.10 31.11
N ASN A 261 6.59 -6.98 32.06
CA ASN A 261 6.56 -8.42 31.83
C ASN A 261 5.35 -8.80 30.98
N TRP A 262 4.19 -8.21 31.26
CA TRP A 262 2.99 -8.40 30.43
C TRP A 262 3.24 -7.93 28.99
N LEU A 263 3.81 -6.74 28.80
CA LEU A 263 4.07 -6.20 27.46
C LEU A 263 5.13 -7.01 26.70
N THR A 264 6.18 -7.46 27.39
CA THR A 264 7.17 -8.39 26.82
C THR A 264 6.51 -9.68 26.34
N ARG A 265 5.65 -10.27 27.18
CA ARG A 265 4.91 -11.49 26.83
C ARG A 265 3.98 -11.27 25.65
N TRP A 266 3.22 -10.18 25.67
CA TRP A 266 2.28 -9.81 24.61
C TRP A 266 2.97 -9.63 23.24
N LEU A 267 4.18 -9.08 23.22
CA LEU A 267 4.94 -8.94 21.97
C LEU A 267 5.47 -10.28 21.44
N LYS A 268 5.77 -11.25 22.31
CA LYS A 268 6.31 -12.57 21.91
C LYS A 268 5.25 -13.59 21.55
N GLU A 269 4.13 -13.58 22.28
CA GLU A 269 3.13 -14.65 22.23
C GLU A 269 1.68 -14.13 22.39
N PRO A 270 1.25 -13.17 21.55
CA PRO A 270 -0.12 -12.62 21.63
C PRO A 270 -1.19 -13.67 21.36
N ASP A 271 -0.91 -14.60 20.44
CA ASP A 271 -1.77 -15.74 20.10
C ASP A 271 -2.01 -16.66 21.30
N GLN A 272 -0.96 -16.95 22.07
CA GLN A 272 -1.07 -17.78 23.28
C GLN A 272 -1.84 -17.06 24.38
N MET A 273 -1.61 -15.76 24.57
CA MET A 273 -2.33 -14.96 25.57
C MET A 273 -3.82 -14.86 25.24
N LEU A 274 -4.18 -14.73 23.96
CA LEU A 274 -5.57 -14.79 23.52
C LEU A 274 -6.19 -16.19 23.72
N ALA A 275 -5.46 -17.26 23.39
CA ALA A 275 -5.93 -18.63 23.59
C ALA A 275 -6.16 -18.96 25.08
N GLN A 276 -5.30 -18.44 25.94
CA GLN A 276 -5.41 -18.56 27.40
C GLN A 276 -6.45 -17.62 28.01
N LYS A 277 -7.05 -16.73 27.20
CA LYS A 277 -8.02 -15.71 27.61
C LYS A 277 -7.46 -14.79 28.69
N ASP A 278 -6.21 -14.33 28.53
CA ASP A 278 -5.65 -13.28 29.39
C ASP A 278 -6.62 -12.08 29.47
N PRO A 279 -6.99 -11.61 30.68
CA PRO A 279 -8.06 -10.62 30.82
C PRO A 279 -7.80 -9.32 30.06
N LEU A 280 -6.55 -8.84 30.05
CA LEU A 280 -6.20 -7.60 29.36
C LEU A 280 -6.12 -7.82 27.84
N ALA A 281 -5.57 -8.94 27.40
CA ALA A 281 -5.57 -9.31 25.98
C ALA A 281 -7.00 -9.40 25.41
N MET A 282 -7.91 -10.03 26.14
CA MET A 282 -9.31 -10.16 25.72
C MET A 282 -10.04 -8.81 25.71
N LEU A 283 -9.75 -7.92 26.67
CA LEU A 283 -10.30 -6.57 26.67
C LEU A 283 -9.84 -5.79 25.45
N LEU A 284 -8.54 -5.83 25.13
CA LEU A 284 -7.99 -5.18 23.94
C LEU A 284 -8.57 -5.79 22.66
N TYR A 285 -8.70 -7.12 22.60
CA TYR A 285 -9.30 -7.80 21.46
C TYR A 285 -10.74 -7.35 21.19
N GLU A 286 -11.59 -7.26 22.22
CA GLU A 286 -12.96 -6.75 22.04
C GLU A 286 -12.97 -5.25 21.69
N GLN A 287 -12.07 -4.46 22.26
CA GLN A 287 -11.95 -3.02 21.97
C GLN A 287 -11.54 -2.74 20.51
N TYR A 288 -10.66 -3.56 19.94
CA TYR A 288 -10.12 -3.40 18.59
C TYR A 288 -10.80 -4.36 17.59
N ASN A 289 -12.13 -4.36 17.62
CA ASN A 289 -13.01 -5.03 16.65
C ASN A 289 -12.70 -6.52 16.43
N ARG A 290 -12.23 -7.20 17.48
CA ARG A 290 -11.86 -8.62 17.45
C ARG A 290 -10.77 -8.94 16.42
N VAL A 291 -9.93 -7.96 16.05
CA VAL A 291 -8.72 -8.20 15.26
C VAL A 291 -7.65 -8.71 16.21
N ALA A 292 -7.24 -9.97 16.03
CA ALA A 292 -6.17 -10.55 16.83
C ALA A 292 -4.83 -9.95 16.40
N MET A 293 -4.00 -9.56 17.38
CA MET A 293 -2.62 -9.19 17.10
C MET A 293 -1.85 -10.44 16.64
N PRO A 294 -1.28 -10.46 15.42
CA PRO A 294 -0.55 -11.62 14.94
C PRO A 294 0.75 -11.81 15.71
N ASN A 295 1.21 -13.06 15.80
CA ASN A 295 2.51 -13.35 16.40
C ASN A 295 3.63 -12.99 15.41
N MET A 296 4.36 -11.92 15.71
CA MET A 296 5.46 -11.42 14.87
C MET A 296 6.79 -12.17 15.05
N ARG A 297 6.76 -13.29 15.80
CA ARG A 297 7.87 -14.21 16.10
C ARG A 297 9.11 -13.48 16.65
N LEU A 298 8.86 -12.56 17.58
CA LEU A 298 9.89 -11.70 18.16
C LEU A 298 10.69 -12.43 19.25
N GLY A 299 12.02 -12.35 19.17
CA GLY A 299 12.95 -12.77 20.21
C GLY A 299 13.20 -11.68 21.26
N ASP A 300 13.90 -12.04 22.35
CA ASP A 300 14.13 -11.12 23.48
C ASP A 300 14.89 -9.84 23.08
N THR A 301 15.87 -9.96 22.18
CA THR A 301 16.62 -8.81 21.64
C THR A 301 15.71 -7.86 20.85
N GLU A 302 14.82 -8.41 20.02
CA GLU A 302 13.90 -7.62 19.19
C GLU A 302 12.85 -6.92 20.05
N VAL A 303 12.30 -7.62 21.05
CA VAL A 303 11.36 -7.04 22.01
C VAL A 303 12.01 -5.93 22.82
N SER A 304 13.23 -6.15 23.33
CA SER A 304 13.96 -5.11 24.07
C SER A 304 14.20 -3.88 23.20
N ALA A 305 14.62 -4.05 21.95
CA ALA A 305 14.83 -2.94 21.02
C ALA A 305 13.54 -2.17 20.72
N LEU A 306 12.41 -2.86 20.51
CA LEU A 306 11.10 -2.24 20.32
C LEU A 306 10.65 -1.44 21.53
N MET A 307 10.80 -2.00 22.73
CA MET A 307 10.46 -1.35 23.99
C MET A 307 11.28 -0.06 24.18
N SER A 308 12.59 -0.12 23.97
CA SER A 308 13.46 1.07 24.04
C SER A 308 13.04 2.14 23.04
N TYR A 309 12.77 1.76 21.79
CA TYR A 309 12.33 2.69 20.76
C TYR A 309 10.98 3.37 21.11
N MET A 310 9.99 2.60 21.58
CA MET A 310 8.70 3.15 21.98
C MET A 310 8.82 4.13 23.16
N GLU A 311 9.71 3.86 24.12
CA GLU A 311 9.97 4.77 25.25
C GLU A 311 10.70 6.04 24.79
N GLU A 312 11.75 5.91 23.98
CA GLU A 312 12.50 7.04 23.41
C GLU A 312 11.59 7.96 22.60
N GLU A 313 10.73 7.39 21.77
CA GLU A 313 9.79 8.15 20.95
C GLU A 313 8.69 8.80 21.80
N THR A 314 8.21 8.10 22.84
CA THR A 314 7.30 8.67 23.83
C THR A 314 7.94 9.87 24.52
N ALA A 315 9.20 9.75 24.96
CA ALA A 315 9.93 10.87 25.55
C ALA A 315 10.02 12.02 24.54
N ARG A 316 10.51 11.77 23.32
CA ARG A 316 10.68 12.79 22.27
C ARG A 316 9.40 13.57 21.95
N LEU A 317 8.26 12.89 21.93
CA LEU A 317 6.96 13.48 21.59
C LEU A 317 6.26 14.13 22.80
N GLN A 318 6.49 13.65 24.02
CA GLN A 318 5.86 14.17 25.24
C GLN A 318 6.75 15.15 26.03
N THR A 319 8.00 15.43 25.60
CA THR A 319 8.81 16.50 26.20
C THR A 319 8.13 17.87 25.96
N PRO A 320 7.87 18.66 27.03
CA PRO A 320 7.27 19.99 26.91
C PRO A 320 8.08 20.92 25.99
N LEU A 321 7.38 21.79 25.24
CA LEU A 321 7.98 22.75 24.28
C LEU A 321 9.02 23.70 24.90
N ALA A 322 9.10 23.83 26.22
CA ALA A 322 10.06 24.71 26.91
C ALA A 322 11.53 24.25 26.81
N ASP A 323 11.79 22.96 26.54
CA ASP A 323 13.15 22.39 26.42
C ASP A 323 13.63 22.26 24.96
N LYS A 324 12.78 22.57 23.98
CA LYS A 324 13.19 22.68 22.56
C LYS A 324 13.71 24.10 22.34
N GLY A 325 14.91 24.35 22.82
CA GLY A 325 15.60 25.65 22.75
C GLY A 325 15.43 26.32 21.39
N ASN A 326 15.07 27.62 21.44
CA ASN A 326 15.12 28.58 20.35
C ASN A 326 16.49 28.47 19.63
N PRO A 327 16.55 28.51 18.28
CA PRO A 327 17.80 28.34 17.52
C PRO A 327 18.91 29.31 17.89
#